data_AF-A0A846KSQ5-F1
#
_entry.id   AF-A0A846KSQ5-F1
#
_cell.length_a   1.000
_cell.length_b   1.000
_cell.length_c   1.000
_cell.angle_alpha   90.00
_cell.angle_beta   90.00
_cell.angle_gamma   90.00
#
_symmetry.space_group_name_H-M   'P 1'
#
loop_
_entity.id
_entity.type
_entity.pdbx_description
1 polymer ?
#
loop_
_entity_poly.entity_id
_entity_poly.type
_entity_poly.pdbx_seq_one_letter_code
_entity_poly.pdbx_strand_id
1 'polypeptide(L)'
;MKTPFTFKKIGIIILNSSLIVFSSYFILHSERLQEKMSPKKFWQKKINILNTELKNDDIKLKNLKLDLEKELALSTYTEKQAKIKAEEINENPHDIYFEMQDEHLKKVDDMKNQINLLTKDEEKIKTDLENAYSRVNSIKN
;
A
#
# COMPACT_ATOMS: atom_id res chain seq x y z
N MET A 1 10.72 -44.95 -14.10
CA MET A 1 9.43 -44.77 -13.35
C MET A 1 9.41 -43.38 -12.72
N LYS A 2 8.55 -42.46 -13.19
CA LYS A 2 8.34 -41.16 -12.53
C LYS A 2 7.41 -41.37 -11.33
N THR A 3 7.84 -40.88 -10.17
CA THR A 3 7.30 -41.24 -8.85
C THR A 3 5.86 -40.74 -8.62
N PRO A 4 4.97 -41.54 -7.99
CA PRO A 4 3.58 -41.15 -7.67
C PRO A 4 3.45 -39.94 -6.73
N PHE A 5 4.54 -39.54 -6.08
CA PHE A 5 4.62 -38.37 -5.20
C PHE A 5 4.47 -37.03 -5.93
N THR A 6 4.88 -36.94 -7.20
CA THR A 6 4.75 -35.69 -7.98
C THR A 6 3.30 -35.44 -8.42
N PHE A 7 2.56 -36.49 -8.80
CA PHE A 7 1.13 -36.40 -9.15
C PHE A 7 0.25 -35.96 -7.96
N LYS A 8 0.53 -36.45 -6.74
CA LYS A 8 -0.20 -35.98 -5.55
C LYS A 8 0.00 -34.49 -5.27
N LYS A 9 1.22 -33.97 -5.43
CA LYS A 9 1.52 -32.54 -5.23
C LYS A 9 0.84 -31.66 -6.29
N ILE A 10 0.87 -32.07 -7.56
CA ILE A 10 0.20 -31.35 -8.65
C ILE A 10 -1.32 -31.34 -8.45
N GLY A 11 -1.91 -32.47 -8.02
CA GLY A 11 -3.34 -32.55 -7.70
C GLY A 11 -3.77 -31.59 -6.59
N ILE A 12 -2.95 -31.44 -5.53
CA ILE A 12 -3.22 -30.49 -4.43
C ILE A 12 -3.17 -29.05 -4.94
N ILE A 13 -2.21 -28.71 -5.81
CA ILE A 13 -2.11 -27.37 -6.40
C ILE A 13 -3.35 -27.07 -7.25
N ILE A 14 -3.76 -28.00 -8.13
CA ILE A 14 -4.95 -27.83 -8.97
C ILE A 14 -6.21 -27.67 -8.12
N LEU A 15 -6.35 -28.47 -7.05
CA LEU A 15 -7.49 -28.38 -6.14
C LEU A 15 -7.54 -27.01 -5.44
N ASN A 16 -6.41 -26.55 -4.91
CA ASN A 16 -6.32 -25.24 -4.26
C ASN A 16 -6.59 -24.10 -5.24
N SER A 17 -6.03 -24.15 -6.45
CA SER A 17 -6.32 -23.16 -7.49
C SER A 17 -7.80 -23.15 -7.87
N SER A 18 -8.41 -24.33 -7.99
CA SER A 18 -9.84 -24.46 -8.27
C SER A 18 -10.67 -23.86 -7.13
N LEU A 19 -10.31 -24.16 -5.88
CA LEU A 19 -10.98 -23.62 -4.69
C LEU A 19 -10.91 -22.09 -4.67
N ILE A 20 -9.74 -21.50 -4.92
CA ILE A 20 -9.56 -20.05 -4.99
C ILE A 20 -10.48 -19.44 -6.05
N VAL A 21 -10.49 -20.01 -7.27
CA VAL A 21 -11.34 -19.51 -8.37
C VAL A 21 -12.83 -19.61 -8.02
N PHE A 22 -13.27 -20.74 -7.46
CA PHE A 22 -14.66 -20.92 -7.04
C PHE A 22 -15.06 -19.95 -5.92
N SER A 23 -14.19 -19.74 -4.93
CA SER A 23 -14.43 -18.78 -3.86
C SER A 23 -14.54 -17.34 -4.39
N SER A 24 -13.62 -16.92 -5.26
CA SER A 24 -13.69 -15.60 -5.90
C SER A 24 -14.98 -15.42 -6.70
N TYR A 25 -15.37 -16.43 -7.47
CA TYR A 25 -16.62 -16.42 -8.23
C TYR A 25 -17.84 -16.28 -7.30
N PHE A 26 -17.90 -17.06 -6.21
CA PHE A 26 -19.00 -17.01 -5.27
C PHE A 26 -19.13 -15.64 -4.59
N ILE A 27 -18.00 -15.05 -4.18
CA ILE A 27 -17.97 -13.71 -3.58
C ILE A 27 -18.57 -12.69 -4.55
N LEU A 28 -18.08 -12.63 -5.79
CA LEU A 28 -18.57 -11.70 -6.82
C LEU A 28 -20.06 -11.90 -7.11
N HIS A 29 -20.52 -13.15 -7.16
CA HIS A 29 -21.93 -13.44 -7.42
C HIS A 29 -22.81 -13.03 -6.24
N SER A 30 -22.34 -13.24 -5.01
CA SER A 30 -23.06 -12.85 -3.79
C SER A 30 -23.19 -11.34 -3.65
N GLU A 31 -22.14 -10.58 -4.02
CA GLU A 31 -22.18 -9.11 -4.01
C GLU A 31 -23.21 -8.58 -5.02
N ARG A 32 -23.21 -9.13 -6.25
CA ARG A 32 -24.22 -8.79 -7.27
C ARG A 32 -25.64 -9.11 -6.82
N LEU A 33 -25.83 -10.21 -6.08
CA LEU A 33 -27.13 -10.59 -5.55
C LEU A 33 -27.60 -9.59 -4.47
N GLN A 34 -26.70 -9.20 -3.54
CA GLN A 34 -27.01 -8.21 -2.51
C GLN A 34 -27.31 -6.82 -3.10
N GLU A 35 -26.58 -6.42 -4.14
CA GLU A 35 -26.82 -5.19 -4.87
C GLU A 35 -28.23 -5.18 -5.49
N LYS A 36 -28.68 -6.29 -6.06
CA LYS A 36 -30.04 -6.40 -6.63
C LYS A 36 -31.13 -6.44 -5.57
N MET A 37 -30.94 -7.22 -4.51
CA MET A 37 -31.98 -7.43 -3.48
C MET A 37 -32.11 -6.24 -2.53
N SER A 38 -31.02 -5.56 -2.21
CA SER A 38 -31.00 -4.47 -1.23
C SER A 38 -30.02 -3.36 -1.62
N PRO A 39 -30.23 -2.69 -2.78
CA PRO A 39 -29.26 -1.78 -3.37
C PRO A 39 -28.85 -0.66 -2.40
N LYS A 40 -29.81 -0.06 -1.69
CA LYS A 40 -29.53 1.02 -0.71
C LYS A 40 -28.61 0.54 0.42
N LYS A 41 -28.89 -0.62 1.02
CA LYS A 41 -28.06 -1.21 2.09
C LYS A 41 -26.67 -1.61 1.58
N PHE A 42 -26.60 -2.20 0.38
CA PHE A 42 -25.35 -2.58 -0.26
C PHE A 42 -24.42 -1.38 -0.48
N TRP A 43 -24.92 -0.34 -1.15
CA TRP A 43 -24.12 0.85 -1.45
C TRP A 43 -23.76 1.65 -0.20
N GLN A 44 -24.65 1.71 0.80
CA GLN A 44 -24.34 2.34 2.08
C GLN A 44 -23.27 1.58 2.87
N LYS A 45 -23.26 0.24 2.81
CA LYS A 45 -22.17 -0.58 3.35
C LYS A 45 -20.86 -0.33 2.61
N LYS A 46 -20.88 -0.27 1.26
CA LYS A 46 -19.71 0.09 0.45
C LYS A 46 -19.13 1.45 0.83
N ILE A 47 -19.97 2.47 1.01
CA ILE A 47 -19.55 3.81 1.46
C ILE A 47 -18.85 3.73 2.83
N ASN A 48 -19.38 2.96 3.78
CA ASN A 48 -18.76 2.82 5.10
C ASN A 48 -17.38 2.15 5.03
N ILE A 49 -17.22 1.14 4.18
CA ILE A 49 -15.95 0.45 3.94
C ILE A 49 -14.94 1.44 3.33
N LEU A 50 -15.31 2.11 2.23
CA LEU A 50 -14.44 3.07 1.54
C LEU A 50 -14.03 4.24 2.45
N ASN A 51 -14.93 4.76 3.28
CA ASN A 51 -14.59 5.78 4.28
C ASN A 51 -13.60 5.28 5.34
N THR A 52 -13.69 4.00 5.70
CA THR A 52 -12.76 3.38 6.67
C THR A 52 -11.38 3.19 6.04
N GLU A 53 -11.34 2.73 4.79
CA GLU A 53 -10.10 2.61 4.00
C GLU A 53 -9.40 3.96 3.85
N LEU A 54 -10.16 5.00 3.46
CA LEU A 54 -9.62 6.36 3.34
C LEU A 54 -9.00 6.88 4.65
N LYS A 55 -9.66 6.65 5.78
CA LYS A 55 -9.12 7.02 7.11
C LYS A 55 -7.84 6.26 7.44
N ASN A 56 -7.79 4.98 7.11
CA ASN A 56 -6.59 4.18 7.35
C ASN A 56 -5.43 4.64 6.48
N ASP A 57 -5.68 4.98 5.22
CA ASP A 57 -4.64 5.44 4.31
C ASP A 57 -4.15 6.85 4.65
N ASP A 58 -5.01 7.75 5.13
CA ASP A 58 -4.60 9.04 5.70
C ASP A 58 -3.65 8.87 6.91
N ILE A 59 -3.96 7.93 7.82
CA ILE A 59 -3.08 7.62 8.95
C ILE A 59 -1.72 7.07 8.47
N LYS A 60 -1.72 6.14 7.50
CA LYS A 60 -0.47 5.60 6.93
C LYS A 60 0.36 6.70 6.25
N LEU A 61 -0.28 7.57 5.47
CA LEU A 61 0.38 8.69 4.80
C LEU A 61 1.02 9.65 5.81
N LYS A 62 0.30 9.98 6.89
CA LYS A 62 0.85 10.81 7.98
C LYS A 62 2.08 10.17 8.62
N ASN A 63 2.02 8.88 8.91
CA ASN A 63 3.15 8.15 9.50
C ASN A 63 4.35 8.10 8.55
N LEU A 64 4.14 7.79 7.26
CA LEU A 64 5.21 7.76 6.28
C LEU A 64 5.85 9.13 6.04
N LYS A 65 5.05 10.21 6.04
CA LYS A 65 5.58 11.57 5.96
C LYS A 65 6.43 11.92 7.18
N LEU A 66 5.96 11.57 8.37
CA LEU A 66 6.72 11.78 9.61
C LEU A 66 8.04 10.99 9.59
N ASP A 67 8.02 9.73 9.15
CA ASP A 67 9.23 8.92 9.08
C ASP A 67 10.20 9.41 8.00
N LEU A 68 9.69 9.92 6.88
CA LEU A 68 10.48 10.61 5.86
C LEU A 68 11.16 11.87 6.43
N GLU A 69 10.43 12.70 7.19
CA GLU A 69 11.00 13.89 7.84
C GLU A 69 12.12 13.53 8.82
N LYS A 70 11.93 12.49 9.64
CA LYS A 70 12.97 11.99 10.55
C LYS A 70 14.21 11.53 9.80
N GLU A 71 14.03 10.80 8.71
CA GLU A 71 15.14 10.27 7.93
C GLU A 71 15.92 11.38 7.20
N LEU A 72 15.22 12.39 6.69
CA LEU A 72 15.84 13.59 6.10
C LEU A 72 16.62 14.39 7.16
N ALA A 73 16.07 14.54 8.37
CA ALA A 73 16.74 15.20 9.48
C ALA A 73 17.99 14.42 9.93
N LEU A 74 17.91 13.08 9.97
CA LEU A 74 19.03 12.21 10.27
C LEU A 74 20.13 12.33 9.21
N SER A 75 19.77 12.28 7.92
CA SER A 75 20.71 12.48 6.81
C SER A 75 21.44 13.83 6.92
N THR A 76 20.70 14.91 7.19
CA THR A 76 21.28 16.24 7.40
C THR A 76 22.23 16.29 8.60
N TYR A 77 21.91 15.58 9.68
CA TYR A 77 22.78 15.46 10.85
C TYR A 77 24.06 14.69 10.54
N THR A 78 23.96 13.56 9.82
CA THR A 78 25.09 12.76 9.37
C THR A 78 26.02 13.57 8.46
N GLU A 79 25.47 14.40 7.57
CA GLU A 79 26.25 15.31 6.73
C GLU A 79 27.06 16.31 7.55
N LYS A 80 26.46 16.87 8.60
CA LYS A 80 27.16 17.79 9.52
C LYS A 80 28.29 17.08 10.27
N GLN A 81 28.06 15.86 10.73
CA GLN A 81 29.09 15.06 11.41
C GLN A 81 30.24 14.69 10.47
N ALA A 82 29.95 14.34 9.22
CA ALA A 82 30.97 14.06 8.21
C ALA A 82 31.84 15.31 7.94
N LYS A 83 31.23 16.51 7.86
CA LYS A 83 31.96 17.78 7.72
C LYS A 83 32.91 18.04 8.89
N ILE A 84 32.44 17.87 10.13
CA ILE A 84 33.26 18.07 11.33
C ILE A 84 34.46 17.10 11.33
N LYS A 85 34.22 15.81 11.07
CA LYS A 85 35.30 14.81 11.02
C LYS A 85 36.31 15.10 9.92
N ALA A 86 35.85 15.52 8.74
CA ALA A 86 36.72 15.85 7.63
C ALA A 86 37.64 17.04 7.94
N GLU A 87 37.13 18.05 8.65
CA GLU A 87 37.92 19.17 9.15
C GLU A 87 38.97 18.72 10.18
N GLU A 88 38.65 17.73 11.03
CA GLU A 88 39.57 17.18 12.03
C GLU A 88 40.72 16.36 11.43
N ILE A 89 40.46 15.59 10.36
CA ILE A 89 41.44 14.70 9.72
C ILE A 89 42.04 15.24 8.41
N ASN A 90 41.64 16.46 8.02
CA ASN A 90 42.06 17.14 6.79
C ASN A 90 41.81 16.30 5.51
N GLU A 91 40.67 15.61 5.48
CA GLU A 91 40.18 14.85 4.33
C GLU A 91 38.98 15.54 3.68
N ASN A 92 38.55 15.03 2.52
CA ASN A 92 37.38 15.54 1.84
C ASN A 92 36.09 15.05 2.54
N PRO A 93 35.22 15.95 3.02
CA PRO A 93 33.98 15.57 3.70
C PRO A 93 33.01 14.81 2.81
N HIS A 94 33.11 14.97 1.50
CA HIS A 94 32.24 14.27 0.56
C HIS A 94 32.54 12.76 0.55
N ASP A 95 33.79 12.35 0.69
CA ASP A 95 34.18 10.93 0.64
C ASP A 95 33.77 10.20 1.92
N ILE A 96 33.93 10.85 3.07
CA ILE A 96 33.46 10.36 4.39
C ILE A 96 31.93 10.28 4.44
N TYR A 97 31.24 11.27 3.84
CA TYR A 97 29.79 11.29 3.78
C TYR A 97 29.25 10.19 2.86
N PHE A 98 29.89 9.94 1.71
CA PHE A 98 29.46 8.92 0.74
C PHE A 98 29.49 7.51 1.34
N GLU A 99 30.52 7.17 2.13
CA GLU A 99 30.60 5.88 2.84
C GLU A 99 29.49 5.70 3.89
N MET A 100 28.90 6.79 4.38
CA MET A 100 27.84 6.78 5.40
C MET A 100 26.41 6.83 4.82
N GLN A 101 26.22 7.06 3.52
CA GLN A 101 24.94 7.54 2.97
C GLN A 101 24.07 6.52 2.23
N ASP A 102 24.64 5.41 1.76
CA ASP A 102 24.01 4.56 0.73
C ASP A 102 22.70 3.91 1.21
N GLU A 103 22.59 3.61 2.52
CA GLU A 103 21.39 3.04 3.12
C GLU A 103 20.28 4.09 3.36
N HIS A 104 20.65 5.33 3.70
CA HIS A 104 19.70 6.41 3.97
C HIS A 104 19.02 6.91 2.69
N LEU A 105 19.77 7.09 1.61
CA LEU A 105 19.24 7.54 0.32
C LEU A 105 18.22 6.54 -0.23
N LYS A 106 18.54 5.25 -0.16
CA LYS A 106 17.63 4.18 -0.58
C LYS A 106 16.34 4.19 0.23
N LYS A 107 16.43 4.34 1.56
CA LYS A 107 15.26 4.37 2.44
C LYS A 107 14.37 5.59 2.18
N VAL A 108 14.96 6.76 1.93
CA VAL A 108 14.24 7.98 1.55
C VAL A 108 13.48 7.79 0.24
N ASP A 109 14.11 7.21 -0.77
CA ASP A 109 13.46 6.97 -2.06
C ASP A 109 12.37 5.90 -1.98
N ASP A 110 12.57 4.84 -1.20
CA ASP A 110 11.55 3.84 -0.91
C ASP A 110 10.31 4.47 -0.23
N MET A 111 10.52 5.35 0.76
CA MET A 111 9.43 6.05 1.44
C MET A 111 8.69 7.02 0.50
N LYS A 112 9.41 7.77 -0.34
CA LYS A 112 8.79 8.65 -1.35
C LYS A 112 7.93 7.84 -2.33
N ASN A 113 8.42 6.69 -2.77
CA ASN A 113 7.69 5.79 -3.66
C ASN A 113 6.41 5.27 -2.99
N GLN A 114 6.49 4.85 -1.72
CA GLN A 114 5.31 4.42 -0.95
C GLN A 114 4.28 5.54 -0.77
N ILE A 115 4.72 6.77 -0.48
CA ILE A 115 3.83 7.93 -0.37
C ILE A 115 3.13 8.19 -1.71
N ASN A 116 3.86 8.13 -2.82
CA ASN A 116 3.29 8.34 -4.16
C ASN A 116 2.23 7.27 -4.50
N LEU A 117 2.52 6.00 -4.20
CA LEU A 117 1.56 4.91 -4.41
C LEU A 117 0.29 5.09 -3.57
N LEU A 118 0.44 5.36 -2.27
CA LEU A 118 -0.70 5.58 -1.38
C LEU A 118 -1.52 6.82 -1.77
N THR A 119 -0.88 7.86 -2.29
CA THR A 119 -1.60 9.07 -2.77
C THR A 119 -2.49 8.73 -3.96
N LYS A 120 -1.99 7.91 -4.90
CA LYS A 120 -2.78 7.44 -6.04
C LYS A 120 -3.93 6.52 -5.60
N ASP A 121 -3.69 5.66 -4.61
CA ASP A 121 -4.73 4.80 -4.05
C ASP A 121 -5.81 5.65 -3.35
N GLU A 122 -5.44 6.70 -2.62
CA GLU A 122 -6.38 7.63 -1.99
C GLU A 122 -7.27 8.35 -3.02
N GLU A 123 -6.69 8.84 -4.12
CA GLU A 123 -7.45 9.46 -5.23
C GLU A 123 -8.46 8.49 -5.85
N LYS A 124 -8.06 7.23 -6.03
CA LYS A 124 -8.94 6.19 -6.53
C LYS A 124 -10.09 5.91 -5.55
N ILE A 125 -9.80 5.78 -4.26
CA ILE A 125 -10.81 5.56 -3.22
C ILE A 125 -11.80 6.73 -3.17
N LYS A 126 -11.32 7.98 -3.30
CA LYS A 126 -12.19 9.17 -3.39
C LYS A 126 -13.14 9.10 -4.59
N THR A 127 -12.63 8.71 -5.75
CA THR A 127 -13.44 8.55 -6.97
C THR A 127 -14.49 7.44 -6.78
N ASP A 128 -14.10 6.30 -6.19
CA ASP A 128 -15.01 5.19 -5.90
C ASP A 128 -16.09 5.58 -4.88
N LEU A 129 -15.74 6.42 -3.90
CA LEU A 129 -16.64 6.96 -2.90
C LEU A 129 -17.68 7.92 -3.52
N GLU A 130 -17.24 8.84 -4.39
CA GLU A 130 -18.13 9.73 -5.15
C GLU A 130 -19.12 8.94 -6.00
N ASN A 131 -18.63 7.91 -6.70
CA ASN A 131 -19.47 7.00 -7.47
C ASN A 131 -20.50 6.29 -6.58
N ALA A 132 -20.08 5.79 -5.42
CA ALA A 132 -20.97 5.11 -4.48
C ALA A 132 -22.05 6.05 -3.92
N TYR A 133 -21.70 7.29 -3.59
CA TYR A 133 -22.68 8.31 -3.16
C TYR A 133 -23.69 8.63 -4.28
N SER A 134 -23.21 8.81 -5.51
CA SER A 134 -24.08 9.01 -6.68
C SER A 134 -25.08 7.86 -6.86
N ARG A 135 -24.62 6.61 -6.69
CA ARG A 135 -25.48 5.42 -6.73
C ARG A 135 -26.56 5.46 -5.65
N VAL A 136 -26.21 5.76 -4.39
CA VAL A 136 -27.20 5.87 -3.30
C VAL A 136 -28.24 6.94 -3.60
N ASN A 137 -27.81 8.12 -4.06
CA ASN A 137 -28.71 9.24 -4.36
C ASN A 137 -29.65 8.96 -5.54
N SER A 138 -29.23 8.11 -6.49
CA SER A 138 -30.04 7.71 -7.65
C SER A 138 -31.14 6.68 -7.32
N ILE A 139 -31.04 5.98 -6.19
CA ILE A 139 -32.04 5.01 -5.75
C ILE A 139 -33.22 5.79 -5.17
N LYS A 140 -34.28 5.96 -5.98
CA LYS A 140 -35.56 6.54 -5.51
C LYS A 140 -36.10 5.73 -4.33
N ASN A 141 -36.60 6.44 -3.30
CA ASN A 141 -37.35 5.84 -2.20
C ASN A 141 -38.60 5.14 -2.71
#